data_AF-A0A7J9LDC2-F1
#
_entry.id   AF-A0A7J9LDC2-F1
#
_cell.length_a   1.000
_cell.length_b   1.000
_cell.length_c   1.000
_cell.angle_alpha   90.00
_cell.angle_beta   90.00
_cell.angle_gamma   90.00
#
_symmetry.space_group_name_H-M   'P 1'
#
loop_
_entity.id
_entity.type
_entity.pdbx_description
1 polymer ?
#
loop_
_entity_poly.entity_id
_entity_poly.type
_entity_poly.pdbx_seq_one_letter_code
_entity_poly.pdbx_strand_id
1 'polypeptide(L)'
;MGRIATAAIVSLWVIPVSVLVNRIVPDPYMDEIFHIPQAQKYCNGDFMSWDPMITTPPGLYYLSLVHVAALLPSKYVLQLASSFPEACSTAVLRSVNGVLAVLCSIIVYEIITHLRPALDDRKATLFAAVLALYPLHWFFTFLYYTDVASLTAVLAMYLACLKKKYLFSALLGAMSVVIRQTNIIWMLFVACSGVIDITMAHQKDSVEVDNSKASNKGTNLSALNTSVNVSSNLKRRKSRGNSKANQHIFYPPNASSASPTLGSFDIFDLTFVS
;
A
#
# COMPACT_ATOMS: atom_id res chain seq x y z
N MET A 1 10.14 2.64 -11.61
CA MET A 1 9.38 2.24 -12.84
C MET A 1 8.50 1.01 -12.58
N GLY A 2 8.67 0.34 -11.44
CA GLY A 2 8.00 -0.93 -11.14
C GLY A 2 6.47 -0.91 -11.12
N ARG A 3 5.78 0.20 -10.80
CA ARG A 3 4.30 0.25 -10.88
C ARG A 3 3.77 -0.05 -12.28
N ILE A 4 4.31 0.64 -13.28
CA ILE A 4 3.90 0.51 -14.69
C ILE A 4 4.28 -0.89 -15.19
N ALA A 5 5.48 -1.36 -14.83
CA ALA A 5 5.92 -2.71 -15.17
C ALA A 5 4.98 -3.77 -14.57
N THR A 6 4.63 -3.67 -13.29
CA THR A 6 3.69 -4.57 -12.61
C THR A 6 2.34 -4.56 -13.30
N ALA A 7 1.79 -3.37 -13.60
CA ALA A 7 0.50 -3.24 -14.28
C ALA A 7 0.53 -3.89 -15.67
N ALA A 8 1.58 -3.64 -16.46
CA ALA A 8 1.73 -4.19 -17.80
C ALA A 8 1.89 -5.72 -17.78
N ILE A 9 2.72 -6.24 -16.88
CA ILE A 9 2.95 -7.68 -16.70
C ILE A 9 1.65 -8.38 -16.32
N VAL A 10 0.92 -7.86 -15.33
CA VAL A 10 -0.35 -8.48 -14.88
C VAL A 10 -1.41 -8.40 -15.97
N SER A 11 -1.52 -7.26 -16.65
CA SER A 11 -2.48 -7.09 -17.75
C SER A 11 -2.20 -8.05 -18.91
N LEU A 12 -0.93 -8.43 -19.14
CA LEU A 12 -0.53 -9.33 -20.23
C LEU A 12 -1.20 -10.70 -20.13
N TRP A 13 -1.48 -11.22 -18.94
CA TRP A 13 -2.25 -12.45 -18.78
C TRP A 13 -3.72 -12.19 -18.46
N VAL A 14 -4.05 -11.15 -17.69
CA VAL A 14 -5.44 -10.89 -17.27
C VAL A 14 -6.33 -10.68 -18.49
N ILE A 15 -5.89 -9.90 -19.48
CA ILE A 15 -6.68 -9.58 -20.67
C ILE A 15 -6.96 -10.83 -21.52
N PRO A 16 -5.95 -11.58 -22.03
CA PRO A 16 -6.23 -12.72 -22.90
C PRO A 16 -6.97 -13.85 -22.16
N VAL A 17 -6.68 -14.09 -20.89
CA VAL A 17 -7.40 -15.11 -20.11
C VAL A 17 -8.84 -14.67 -19.86
N SER A 18 -9.11 -13.39 -19.57
CA SER A 18 -10.49 -12.89 -19.49
C SER A 18 -11.25 -13.09 -20.80
N VAL A 19 -10.62 -12.83 -21.94
CA VAL A 19 -11.23 -13.09 -23.26
C VAL A 19 -11.54 -14.57 -23.44
N LEU A 20 -10.62 -15.46 -23.03
CA LEU A 20 -10.81 -16.90 -23.13
C LEU A 20 -11.93 -17.40 -22.23
N VAL A 21 -11.96 -16.99 -20.96
CA VAL A 21 -12.99 -17.36 -19.99
C VAL A 21 -14.38 -16.92 -20.49
N ASN A 22 -14.51 -15.68 -20.96
CA ASN A 22 -15.80 -15.19 -21.48
C ASN A 22 -16.25 -15.88 -22.77
N ARG A 23 -15.33 -16.50 -23.54
CA ARG A 23 -15.68 -17.31 -24.72
C ARG A 23 -16.08 -18.74 -24.36
N ILE A 24 -15.41 -19.35 -23.38
CA ILE A 24 -15.64 -20.74 -22.99
C ILE A 24 -16.84 -20.86 -22.03
N VAL A 25 -16.98 -19.90 -21.11
CA VAL A 25 -18.02 -19.89 -20.08
C VAL A 25 -18.79 -18.56 -20.19
N PRO A 26 -19.63 -18.38 -21.22
CA PRO A 26 -20.35 -17.13 -21.44
C PRO A 26 -21.44 -16.89 -20.38
N ASP A 27 -22.02 -17.95 -19.85
CA ASP A 27 -23.08 -17.89 -18.86
C ASP A 27 -22.54 -17.64 -17.44
N PRO A 28 -23.36 -17.04 -16.55
CA PRO A 28 -23.01 -16.87 -15.13
C PRO A 28 -22.63 -18.21 -14.49
N TYR A 29 -21.49 -18.24 -13.80
CA TYR A 29 -20.95 -19.41 -13.15
C TYR A 29 -21.03 -19.30 -11.62
N MET A 30 -21.49 -20.37 -10.95
CA MET A 30 -21.66 -20.42 -9.49
C MET A 30 -22.50 -19.24 -8.98
N ASP A 31 -21.99 -18.43 -8.05
CA ASP A 31 -22.74 -17.34 -7.40
C ASP A 31 -22.95 -16.14 -8.34
N GLU A 32 -22.30 -16.11 -9.50
CA GLU A 32 -22.60 -15.11 -10.53
C GLU A 32 -24.07 -15.19 -10.97
N ILE A 33 -24.74 -16.35 -10.83
CA ILE A 33 -26.17 -16.50 -11.13
C ILE A 33 -27.04 -15.56 -10.27
N PHE A 34 -26.57 -15.18 -9.08
CA PHE A 34 -27.23 -14.21 -8.20
C PHE A 34 -26.67 -12.81 -8.41
N HIS A 35 -25.34 -12.67 -8.48
CA HIS A 35 -24.67 -11.37 -8.55
C HIS A 35 -24.88 -10.63 -9.88
N ILE A 36 -24.84 -11.33 -11.02
CA ILE A 36 -24.96 -10.70 -12.34
C ILE A 36 -26.36 -10.10 -12.54
N PRO A 37 -27.47 -10.84 -12.34
CA PRO A 37 -28.81 -10.26 -12.45
C PRO A 37 -29.02 -9.10 -11.47
N GLN A 38 -28.50 -9.19 -10.24
CA GLN A 38 -28.60 -8.10 -9.27
C GLN A 38 -27.86 -6.84 -9.73
N ALA A 39 -26.63 -6.98 -10.25
CA ALA A 39 -25.88 -5.86 -10.81
C ALA A 39 -26.60 -5.22 -12.01
N GLN A 40 -27.22 -6.03 -12.86
CA GLN A 40 -28.00 -5.54 -14.00
C GLN A 40 -29.25 -4.74 -13.57
N LYS A 41 -29.93 -5.12 -12.48
CA LYS A 41 -31.01 -4.31 -11.91
C LYS A 41 -30.52 -2.92 -11.48
N TYR A 42 -29.36 -2.86 -10.82
CA TYR A 42 -28.73 -1.60 -10.42
C TYR A 42 -28.33 -0.76 -11.64
N CYS A 43 -27.83 -1.39 -12.71
CA CYS A 43 -27.55 -0.70 -13.97
C CYS A 43 -28.80 -0.12 -14.63
N ASN A 44 -29.96 -0.74 -14.42
CA ASN A 44 -31.26 -0.22 -14.88
C ASN A 44 -31.88 0.81 -13.92
N GLY A 45 -31.16 1.22 -12.87
CA GLY A 45 -31.63 2.20 -11.89
C GLY A 45 -32.56 1.63 -10.81
N ASP A 46 -32.79 0.32 -10.79
CA ASP A 46 -33.55 -0.34 -9.73
C ASP A 46 -32.62 -0.71 -8.57
N PHE A 47 -32.43 0.26 -7.67
CA PHE A 47 -31.62 0.12 -6.46
C PHE A 47 -32.38 -0.48 -5.27
N MET A 48 -33.71 -0.61 -5.37
CA MET A 48 -34.56 -1.03 -4.26
C MET A 48 -34.82 -2.53 -4.28
N SER A 49 -34.63 -3.19 -5.42
CA SER A 49 -34.69 -4.65 -5.48
C SER A 49 -33.42 -5.30 -4.95
N TRP A 50 -33.62 -6.41 -4.23
CA TRP A 50 -32.54 -7.22 -3.67
C TRP A 50 -32.85 -8.70 -3.78
N ASP A 51 -31.91 -9.49 -4.29
CA ASP A 51 -32.00 -10.94 -4.30
C ASP A 51 -31.71 -11.49 -2.88
N PRO A 52 -32.65 -12.24 -2.27
CA PRO A 52 -32.50 -12.73 -0.90
C PRO A 52 -31.37 -13.77 -0.73
N MET A 53 -30.85 -14.36 -1.81
CA MET A 53 -29.72 -15.30 -1.73
C MET A 53 -28.38 -14.59 -1.56
N ILE A 54 -28.34 -13.27 -1.77
CA ILE A 54 -27.10 -12.48 -1.67
C ILE A 54 -26.89 -12.04 -0.22
N THR A 55 -25.83 -12.56 0.38
CA THR A 55 -25.46 -12.28 1.78
C THR A 55 -24.39 -11.20 1.93
N THR A 56 -23.83 -10.68 0.83
CA THR A 56 -22.83 -9.61 0.84
C THR A 56 -23.47 -8.24 0.58
N PRO A 57 -22.98 -7.15 1.19
CA PRO A 57 -23.47 -5.81 0.89
C PRO A 57 -23.21 -5.37 -0.57
N PRO A 58 -23.89 -4.30 -1.04
CA PRO A 58 -23.95 -3.92 -2.47
C PRO A 58 -22.67 -3.28 -3.05
N GLY A 59 -21.56 -3.24 -2.32
CA GLY A 59 -20.38 -2.45 -2.72
C GLY A 59 -19.82 -2.80 -4.10
N LEU A 60 -19.81 -4.07 -4.49
CA LEU A 60 -19.35 -4.49 -5.82
C LEU A 60 -20.25 -3.92 -6.94
N TYR A 61 -21.54 -3.79 -6.71
CA TYR A 61 -22.48 -3.27 -7.70
C TYR A 61 -22.24 -1.78 -7.94
N TYR A 62 -22.02 -1.01 -6.89
CA TYR A 62 -21.64 0.41 -7.03
C TYR A 62 -20.30 0.58 -7.76
N LEU A 63 -19.31 -0.26 -7.45
CA LEU A 63 -18.04 -0.27 -8.19
C LEU A 63 -18.26 -0.58 -9.68
N SER A 64 -19.20 -1.47 -10.00
CA SER A 64 -19.52 -1.83 -11.38
C SER A 64 -20.18 -0.68 -12.14
N LEU A 65 -21.06 0.10 -11.49
CA LEU A 65 -21.63 1.31 -12.09
C LEU A 65 -20.56 2.35 -12.39
N VAL A 66 -19.62 2.58 -11.47
CA VAL A 66 -18.48 3.48 -11.70
C VAL A 66 -17.63 2.98 -12.86
N HIS A 67 -17.36 1.67 -12.92
CA HIS A 67 -16.58 1.06 -13.99
C HIS A 67 -17.26 1.21 -15.36
N VAL A 68 -18.56 0.92 -15.45
CA VAL A 68 -19.35 1.09 -16.68
C VAL A 68 -19.40 2.56 -17.10
N ALA A 69 -19.62 3.48 -16.16
CA ALA A 69 -19.61 4.91 -16.43
C ALA A 69 -18.24 5.41 -16.94
N ALA A 70 -17.14 4.83 -16.45
CA ALA A 70 -15.79 5.17 -16.90
C ALA A 70 -15.48 4.64 -18.32
N LEU A 71 -16.12 3.55 -18.74
CA LEU A 71 -15.98 2.98 -20.08
C LEU A 71 -16.83 3.70 -21.14
N LEU A 72 -17.92 4.34 -20.75
CA LEU A 72 -18.81 5.04 -21.67
C LEU A 72 -18.32 6.48 -21.92
N PRO A 73 -18.19 6.91 -23.19
CA PRO A 73 -17.84 8.30 -23.50
C PRO A 73 -18.90 9.27 -22.95
N SER A 74 -18.44 10.37 -22.35
CA SER A 74 -19.25 11.40 -21.68
C SER A 74 -20.42 11.98 -22.48
N LYS A 75 -20.43 11.81 -23.82
CA LYS A 75 -21.53 12.23 -24.71
C LYS A 75 -22.78 11.34 -24.64
N TYR A 76 -22.68 10.12 -24.12
CA TYR A 76 -23.80 9.16 -24.03
C TYR A 76 -24.48 9.15 -22.66
N VAL A 77 -23.85 9.70 -21.61
CA VAL A 77 -24.38 9.76 -20.24
C VAL A 77 -25.67 10.59 -20.15
N LEU A 78 -25.84 11.60 -21.00
CA LEU A 78 -27.02 12.47 -21.05
C LEU A 78 -28.17 11.90 -21.90
N GLN A 79 -27.94 10.84 -22.68
CA GLN A 79 -28.88 10.35 -23.70
C GLN A 79 -29.47 8.96 -23.38
N LEU A 80 -29.02 8.31 -22.30
CA LEU A 80 -29.28 6.91 -22.00
C LEU A 80 -30.11 6.66 -20.73
N ALA A 81 -31.10 7.50 -20.46
CA ALA A 81 -32.04 7.25 -19.36
C ALA A 81 -33.02 6.09 -19.62
N SER A 82 -32.89 5.34 -20.73
CA SER A 82 -33.98 4.45 -21.18
C SER A 82 -33.64 3.01 -21.56
N SER A 83 -32.38 2.52 -21.54
CA SER A 83 -32.08 1.07 -21.51
C SER A 83 -30.56 0.77 -21.44
N PHE A 84 -30.07 0.30 -20.28
CA PHE A 84 -28.71 -0.21 -20.06
C PHE A 84 -28.48 -1.76 -20.16
N PRO A 85 -29.36 -2.62 -20.72
CA PRO A 85 -29.12 -4.08 -20.70
C PRO A 85 -27.79 -4.54 -21.31
N GLU A 86 -27.28 -3.83 -22.33
CA GLU A 86 -26.05 -4.21 -23.04
C GLU A 86 -24.78 -3.71 -22.34
N ALA A 87 -24.88 -2.62 -21.56
CA ALA A 87 -23.74 -2.01 -20.88
C ALA A 87 -23.25 -2.81 -19.67
N CYS A 88 -24.12 -3.60 -19.04
CA CYS A 88 -23.80 -4.48 -17.91
C CYS A 88 -23.90 -5.97 -18.29
N SER A 89 -23.35 -6.32 -19.45
CA SER A 89 -23.17 -7.71 -19.85
C SER A 89 -22.23 -8.44 -18.87
N THR A 90 -22.33 -9.77 -18.82
CA THR A 90 -21.47 -10.64 -18.01
C THR A 90 -19.97 -10.33 -18.19
N ALA A 91 -19.54 -10.14 -19.44
CA ALA A 91 -18.14 -9.84 -19.74
C ALA A 91 -17.68 -8.48 -19.19
N VAL A 92 -18.54 -7.45 -19.27
CA VAL A 92 -18.22 -6.12 -18.71
C VAL A 92 -18.18 -6.19 -17.19
N LEU A 93 -19.12 -6.88 -16.55
CA LEU A 93 -19.12 -7.07 -15.10
C LEU A 93 -17.88 -7.84 -14.63
N ARG A 94 -17.53 -8.96 -15.27
CA ARG A 94 -16.28 -9.70 -14.98
C ARG A 94 -15.02 -8.84 -15.17
N SER A 95 -15.02 -7.91 -16.14
CA SER A 95 -13.89 -7.00 -16.35
C SER A 95 -13.61 -6.07 -15.16
N VAL A 96 -14.60 -5.82 -14.29
CA VAL A 96 -14.41 -5.09 -13.03
C VAL A 96 -13.36 -5.79 -12.18
N ASN A 97 -13.44 -7.11 -12.02
CA ASN A 97 -12.45 -7.88 -11.27
C ASN A 97 -11.09 -7.93 -11.97
N GLY A 98 -11.07 -8.00 -13.30
CA GLY A 98 -9.81 -7.89 -14.06
C GLY A 98 -9.07 -6.57 -13.79
N VAL A 99 -9.78 -5.44 -13.85
CA VAL A 99 -9.20 -4.12 -13.53
C VAL A 99 -8.78 -4.04 -12.07
N LEU A 100 -9.62 -4.51 -11.14
CA LEU A 100 -9.31 -4.50 -9.71
C LEU A 100 -8.12 -5.41 -9.36
N ALA A 101 -7.89 -6.51 -10.08
CA ALA A 101 -6.72 -7.37 -9.89
C ALA A 101 -5.42 -6.68 -10.33
N VAL A 102 -5.44 -5.93 -11.44
CA VAL A 102 -4.32 -5.09 -11.86
C VAL A 102 -4.04 -4.00 -10.81
N LEU A 103 -5.09 -3.32 -10.34
CA LEU A 103 -4.96 -2.31 -9.28
C LEU A 103 -4.44 -2.92 -7.97
N CYS A 104 -4.94 -4.09 -7.57
CA CYS A 104 -4.48 -4.85 -6.41
C CYS A 104 -2.97 -5.10 -6.50
N SER A 105 -2.50 -5.55 -7.66
CA SER A 105 -1.08 -5.85 -7.90
C SER A 105 -0.20 -4.60 -7.77
N ILE A 106 -0.68 -3.44 -8.23
CA ILE A 106 0.02 -2.16 -8.04
C ILE A 106 0.09 -1.79 -6.55
N ILE A 107 -1.02 -1.97 -5.82
CA ILE A 107 -1.07 -1.71 -4.37
C ILE A 107 -0.12 -2.65 -3.62
N VAL A 108 -0.06 -3.93 -3.99
CA VAL A 108 0.88 -4.90 -3.43
C VAL A 108 2.33 -4.47 -3.68
N TYR A 109 2.66 -4.08 -4.92
CA TYR A 109 3.99 -3.53 -5.24
C TYR A 109 4.33 -2.31 -4.36
N GLU A 110 3.37 -1.41 -4.16
CA GLU A 110 3.54 -0.24 -3.28
C GLU A 110 3.76 -0.61 -1.82
N ILE A 111 3.05 -1.61 -1.30
CA ILE A 111 3.25 -2.11 0.06
C ILE A 111 4.65 -2.71 0.19
N ILE A 112 5.06 -3.56 -0.75
CA ILE A 112 6.37 -4.22 -0.74
C ILE A 112 7.50 -3.18 -0.75
N THR A 113 7.44 -2.21 -1.65
CA THR A 113 8.47 -1.16 -1.77
C THR A 113 8.47 -0.21 -0.57
N HIS A 114 7.33 0.01 0.06
CA HIS A 114 7.24 0.80 1.29
C HIS A 114 7.84 0.08 2.50
N LEU A 115 7.57 -1.22 2.65
CA LEU A 115 8.09 -2.03 3.76
C LEU A 115 9.56 -2.43 3.56
N ARG A 116 10.03 -2.54 2.31
CA ARG A 116 11.39 -2.95 1.97
C ARG A 116 12.03 -1.97 0.97
N PRO A 117 12.39 -0.74 1.39
CA PRO A 117 12.90 0.30 0.50
C PRO A 117 14.25 -0.04 -0.15
N ALA A 118 15.02 -0.96 0.43
CA ALA A 118 16.29 -1.45 -0.14
C ALA A 118 16.10 -2.54 -1.20
N LEU A 119 14.88 -3.04 -1.40
CA LEU A 119 14.60 -4.10 -2.37
C LEU A 119 14.60 -3.53 -3.79
N ASP A 120 15.25 -4.25 -4.71
CA ASP A 120 15.27 -3.89 -6.12
C ASP A 120 13.87 -3.90 -6.76
N ASP A 121 13.63 -2.93 -7.67
CA ASP A 121 12.34 -2.71 -8.35
C ASP A 121 11.88 -3.97 -9.10
N ARG A 122 12.82 -4.71 -9.71
CA ARG A 122 12.53 -5.96 -10.43
C ARG A 122 12.05 -7.06 -9.49
N LYS A 123 12.69 -7.21 -8.33
CA LYS A 123 12.28 -8.21 -7.33
C LYS A 123 10.92 -7.88 -6.74
N ALA A 124 10.66 -6.61 -6.41
CA ALA A 124 9.35 -6.18 -5.95
C ALA A 124 8.25 -6.44 -6.99
N THR A 125 8.54 -6.14 -8.26
CA THR A 125 7.63 -6.43 -9.39
C THR A 125 7.34 -7.93 -9.52
N LEU A 126 8.37 -8.78 -9.41
CA LEU A 126 8.21 -10.24 -9.44
C LEU A 126 7.37 -10.76 -8.28
N PHE A 127 7.57 -10.27 -7.06
CA PHE A 127 6.74 -10.66 -5.91
C PHE A 127 5.29 -10.25 -6.09
N ALA A 128 5.02 -9.03 -6.57
CA ALA A 128 3.65 -8.60 -6.87
C ALA A 128 3.00 -9.47 -7.95
N ALA A 129 3.75 -9.81 -9.01
CA ALA A 129 3.28 -10.72 -10.06
C ALA A 129 2.98 -12.14 -9.53
N VAL A 130 3.86 -12.70 -8.70
CA VAL A 130 3.66 -14.03 -8.08
C VAL A 130 2.43 -14.04 -7.18
N LEU A 131 2.23 -12.99 -6.38
CA LEU A 131 1.03 -12.85 -5.53
C LEU A 131 -0.25 -12.72 -6.36
N ALA A 132 -0.19 -12.04 -7.51
CA ALA A 132 -1.32 -11.95 -8.44
C ALA A 132 -1.65 -13.31 -9.10
N LEU A 133 -0.66 -14.19 -9.24
CA LEU A 133 -0.82 -15.57 -9.72
C LEU A 133 -1.24 -16.55 -8.61
N TYR A 134 -1.42 -16.09 -7.36
CA TYR A 134 -1.87 -16.95 -6.28
C TYR A 134 -3.20 -17.61 -6.67
N PRO A 135 -3.34 -18.97 -6.59
CA PRO A 135 -4.42 -19.69 -7.25
C PRO A 135 -5.82 -19.17 -6.94
N LEU A 136 -6.10 -18.77 -5.69
CA LEU A 136 -7.39 -18.22 -5.30
C LEU A 136 -7.62 -16.82 -5.91
N HIS A 137 -6.61 -15.95 -5.88
CA HIS A 137 -6.74 -14.62 -6.48
C HIS A 137 -6.90 -14.70 -8.00
N TRP A 138 -6.09 -15.56 -8.64
CA TRP A 138 -6.18 -15.85 -10.06
C TRP A 138 -7.59 -16.31 -10.45
N PHE A 139 -8.14 -17.28 -9.73
CA PHE A 139 -9.48 -17.81 -10.02
C PHE A 139 -10.56 -16.71 -9.99
N PHE A 140 -10.61 -15.90 -8.93
CA PHE A 140 -11.61 -14.84 -8.79
C PHE A 140 -11.35 -13.60 -9.65
N THR A 141 -10.17 -13.47 -10.26
CA THR A 141 -9.87 -12.37 -11.19
C THR A 141 -10.77 -12.39 -12.42
N PHE A 142 -11.23 -13.57 -12.85
CA PHE A 142 -11.99 -13.73 -14.10
C PHE A 142 -13.50 -13.91 -13.92
N LEU A 143 -13.96 -14.01 -12.68
CA LEU A 143 -15.37 -14.18 -12.32
C LEU A 143 -15.85 -12.95 -11.55
N TYR A 144 -17.13 -12.63 -11.66
CA TYR A 144 -17.76 -11.48 -11.02
C TYR A 144 -18.09 -11.76 -9.54
N TYR A 145 -17.04 -11.73 -8.73
CA TYR A 145 -17.07 -12.02 -7.29
C TYR A 145 -16.59 -10.83 -6.45
N THR A 146 -17.02 -10.77 -5.19
CA THR A 146 -16.63 -9.67 -4.28
C THR A 146 -15.20 -9.80 -3.75
N ASP A 147 -14.55 -10.96 -3.88
CA ASP A 147 -13.25 -11.28 -3.28
C ASP A 147 -12.12 -10.36 -3.74
N VAL A 148 -12.00 -10.12 -5.05
CA VAL A 148 -10.95 -9.25 -5.61
C VAL A 148 -11.15 -7.82 -5.15
N ALA A 149 -12.37 -7.29 -5.27
CA ALA A 149 -12.71 -5.93 -4.81
C ALA A 149 -12.43 -5.75 -3.31
N SER A 150 -12.82 -6.75 -2.52
CA SER A 150 -12.60 -6.81 -1.07
C SER A 150 -11.13 -6.73 -0.73
N LEU A 151 -10.31 -7.61 -1.32
CA LEU A 151 -8.87 -7.64 -1.07
C LEU A 151 -8.20 -6.33 -1.49
N THR A 152 -8.54 -5.80 -2.67
CA THR A 152 -8.00 -4.52 -3.17
C THR A 152 -8.31 -3.39 -2.20
N ALA A 153 -9.54 -3.28 -1.69
CA ALA A 153 -9.93 -2.22 -0.75
C ALA A 153 -9.22 -2.36 0.60
N VAL A 154 -9.11 -3.57 1.14
CA VAL A 154 -8.39 -3.84 2.40
C VAL A 154 -6.90 -3.47 2.28
N LEU A 155 -6.25 -3.88 1.19
CA LEU A 155 -4.84 -3.54 0.94
C LEU A 155 -4.66 -2.05 0.68
N ALA A 156 -5.60 -1.38 0.01
CA ALA A 156 -5.56 0.06 -0.19
C ALA A 156 -5.66 0.82 1.14
N MET A 157 -6.57 0.41 2.02
CA MET A 157 -6.69 0.93 3.39
C MET A 157 -5.36 0.74 4.15
N TYR A 158 -4.80 -0.47 4.12
CA TYR A 158 -3.52 -0.75 4.78
C TYR A 158 -2.38 0.12 4.24
N LEU A 159 -2.25 0.25 2.92
CA LEU A 159 -1.26 1.12 2.28
C LEU A 159 -1.44 2.59 2.68
N ALA A 160 -2.67 3.08 2.76
CA ALA A 160 -2.97 4.44 3.22
C ALA A 160 -2.56 4.65 4.69
N CYS A 161 -2.79 3.64 5.53
CA CYS A 161 -2.34 3.64 6.93
C CYS A 161 -0.82 3.71 7.04
N LEU A 162 -0.09 2.85 6.30
CA LEU A 162 1.37 2.86 6.25
C LEU A 162 1.93 4.23 5.82
N LYS A 163 1.27 4.88 4.86
CA LYS A 163 1.60 6.24 4.40
C LYS A 163 1.15 7.35 5.36
N LYS A 164 0.69 7.02 6.56
CA LYS A 164 0.18 7.93 7.60
C LYS A 164 -1.01 8.80 7.15
N LYS A 165 -1.75 8.36 6.13
CA LYS A 165 -2.96 9.02 5.61
C LYS A 165 -4.21 8.41 6.27
N TYR A 166 -4.35 8.59 7.57
CA TYR A 166 -5.36 7.88 8.38
C TYR A 166 -6.81 8.15 7.96
N LEU A 167 -7.16 9.39 7.59
CA LEU A 167 -8.51 9.70 7.11
C LEU A 167 -8.83 8.95 5.81
N PHE A 168 -7.89 8.93 4.87
CA PHE A 168 -8.05 8.19 3.61
C PHE A 168 -8.09 6.68 3.84
N SER A 169 -7.30 6.17 4.79
CA SER A 169 -7.36 4.79 5.26
C SER A 169 -8.75 4.44 5.79
N ALA A 170 -9.33 5.27 6.66
CA ALA A 170 -10.66 5.06 7.22
C ALA A 170 -11.77 5.04 6.14
N LEU A 171 -11.69 5.94 5.15
CA LEU A 171 -12.63 5.95 4.02
C LEU A 171 -12.54 4.67 3.18
N LEU A 172 -11.32 4.20 2.88
CA LEU A 172 -11.11 2.94 2.16
C LEU A 172 -11.53 1.73 2.99
N GLY A 173 -11.36 1.78 4.31
CA GLY A 173 -11.87 0.78 5.23
C GLY A 173 -13.39 0.70 5.18
N ALA A 174 -14.08 1.84 5.27
CA ALA A 174 -15.54 1.89 5.19
C ALA A 174 -16.03 1.33 3.85
N MET A 175 -15.38 1.71 2.75
CA MET A 175 -15.62 1.13 1.42
C MET A 175 -15.44 -0.40 1.43
N SER A 176 -14.38 -0.91 2.07
CA SER A 176 -14.13 -2.36 2.15
C SER A 176 -15.25 -3.11 2.86
N VAL A 177 -15.86 -2.52 3.90
CA VAL A 177 -16.98 -3.12 4.65
C VAL A 177 -18.26 -3.12 3.81
N VAL A 178 -18.50 -2.07 3.03
CA VAL A 178 -19.62 -2.01 2.08
C VAL A 178 -19.47 -3.02 0.94
N ILE A 179 -18.25 -3.45 0.62
CA ILE A 179 -18.01 -4.56 -0.33
C ILE A 179 -18.28 -5.91 0.33
N ARG A 180 -17.76 -6.14 1.55
CA ARG A 180 -18.01 -7.35 2.35
C ARG A 180 -18.03 -7.04 3.83
N GLN A 181 -19.07 -7.51 4.53
CA GLN A 181 -19.24 -7.34 5.97
C GLN A 181 -18.08 -7.92 6.79
N THR A 182 -17.47 -9.01 6.32
CA THR A 182 -16.34 -9.68 7.00
C THR A 182 -15.09 -8.81 7.06
N ASN A 183 -14.99 -7.75 6.24
CA ASN A 183 -13.84 -6.85 6.24
C ASN A 183 -13.75 -5.95 7.46
N ILE A 184 -14.77 -5.91 8.31
CA ILE A 184 -14.72 -5.18 9.58
C ILE A 184 -13.54 -5.64 10.44
N ILE A 185 -13.18 -6.93 10.39
CA ILE A 185 -12.04 -7.49 11.14
C ILE A 185 -10.73 -6.88 10.65
N TRP A 186 -10.55 -6.79 9.32
CA TRP A 186 -9.35 -6.20 8.72
C TRP A 186 -9.27 -4.69 8.96
N MET A 187 -10.41 -3.99 8.96
CA MET A 187 -10.46 -2.58 9.34
C MET A 187 -9.97 -2.36 10.77
N LEU A 188 -10.45 -3.16 11.72
CA LEU A 188 -10.00 -3.09 13.11
C LEU A 188 -8.50 -3.39 13.23
N PHE A 189 -8.02 -4.41 12.54
CA PHE A 189 -6.59 -4.74 12.49
C PHE A 189 -5.73 -3.54 12.03
N VAL A 190 -6.11 -2.91 10.91
CA VAL A 190 -5.36 -1.74 10.38
C VAL A 190 -5.48 -0.54 11.32
N ALA A 191 -6.64 -0.31 11.93
CA ALA A 191 -6.83 0.76 12.92
C ALA A 191 -5.91 0.56 14.13
N CYS A 192 -5.83 -0.66 14.68
CA CYS A 192 -4.93 -0.99 15.78
C CYS A 192 -3.46 -0.80 15.39
N SER A 193 -3.05 -1.24 14.20
CA SER A 193 -1.70 -1.00 13.68
C SER A 193 -1.38 0.49 13.62
N GLY A 194 -2.29 1.31 13.11
CA GLY A 194 -2.11 2.76 13.04
C GLY A 194 -2.00 3.43 14.41
N VAL A 195 -2.78 2.99 15.40
CA VAL A 195 -2.69 3.49 16.78
C VAL A 195 -1.31 3.17 17.38
N ILE A 196 -0.82 1.95 17.20
CA ILE A 196 0.51 1.54 17.67
C ILE A 196 1.58 2.45 17.06
N ASP A 197 1.56 2.66 15.74
CA ASP A 197 2.53 3.51 15.05
C ASP A 197 2.52 4.96 15.57
N ILE A 198 1.34 5.52 15.86
CA ILE A 198 1.20 6.86 16.43
C ILE A 198 1.79 6.92 17.84
N THR A 199 1.48 5.94 18.69
CA THR A 199 1.99 5.92 20.08
C THR A 199 3.50 5.77 20.13
N MET A 200 4.08 4.91 19.28
CA MET A 200 5.53 4.74 19.18
C MET A 200 6.23 5.99 18.66
N ALA A 201 5.64 6.69 17.68
CA ALA A 201 6.18 7.96 17.20
C ALA A 201 6.21 9.03 18.31
N HIS A 202 5.12 9.17 19.07
CA HIS A 202 5.05 10.10 20.19
C HIS A 202 6.09 9.76 21.29
N GLN A 203 6.31 8.48 21.57
CA GLN A 203 7.33 8.06 22.53
C GLN A 203 8.73 8.46 22.06
N LYS A 204 9.06 8.27 20.78
CA LYS A 204 10.37 8.66 20.22
C LYS A 204 10.61 10.17 20.32
N ASP A 205 9.61 10.98 19.95
CA ASP A 205 9.71 12.44 20.01
C ASP A 205 9.90 12.94 21.46
N SER A 206 9.22 12.30 22.42
CA SER A 206 9.37 12.65 23.84
C SER A 206 10.78 12.37 24.39
N VAL A 207 11.41 11.28 23.97
CA VAL A 207 12.78 10.91 24.38
C VAL A 207 13.82 11.85 23.74
N GLU A 208 13.66 12.24 22.47
CA GLU A 208 14.57 13.19 21.82
C GLU A 208 14.51 14.58 22.45
N VAL A 209 13.32 15.04 22.85
CA VAL A 209 13.14 16.31 23.57
C VAL A 209 13.79 16.28 24.94
N ASP A 210 13.66 15.18 25.69
CA ASP A 210 14.27 15.07 27.02
C ASP A 210 15.81 15.01 26.95
N ASN A 211 16.36 14.24 26.00
CA ASN A 211 17.81 14.21 25.74
C ASN A 211 18.36 15.59 25.34
N SER A 212 17.63 16.35 24.53
CA SER A 212 18.03 17.71 24.13
C SER A 212 18.01 18.68 25.32
N LYS A 213 17.02 18.57 26.22
CA LYS A 213 16.96 19.36 27.46
C LYS A 213 18.08 18.99 28.43
N ALA A 214 18.38 17.71 28.61
CA ALA A 214 19.48 17.25 29.45
C ALA A 214 20.85 17.74 28.92
N SER A 215 21.07 17.66 27.61
CA SER A 215 22.28 18.18 26.97
C SER A 215 22.45 19.70 27.17
N ASN A 216 21.38 20.48 26.98
CA ASN A 216 21.42 21.93 27.19
C ASN A 216 21.59 22.35 28.66
N LYS A 217 21.11 21.53 29.60
CA LYS A 217 21.35 21.76 31.03
C LYS A 217 22.82 21.52 31.40
N GLY A 218 23.47 20.53 30.77
CA GLY A 218 24.91 20.26 30.92
C GLY A 218 25.79 21.39 30.38
N THR A 219 25.47 21.96 29.22
CA THR A 219 26.22 23.10 28.64
C THR A 219 26.03 24.39 29.41
N ASN A 220 24.83 24.68 29.93
CA ASN A 220 24.60 25.87 30.75
C ASN A 220 25.26 25.78 32.14
N LEU A 221 25.38 24.58 32.71
CA LEU A 221 26.12 24.37 33.97
C LEU A 221 27.64 24.47 33.76
N SER A 222 28.13 24.12 32.56
CA SER A 222 29.54 24.27 32.20
C SER A 222 29.93 25.72 31.81
N ALA A 223 28.96 26.56 31.47
CA ALA A 223 29.17 28.00 31.17
C ALA A 223 29.13 28.90 32.42
N LEU A 224 28.62 28.41 33.56
CA LEU A 224 28.55 29.17 34.82
C LEU A 224 29.81 29.03 35.70
N ASN A 225 30.82 28.27 35.28
CA ASN A 225 32.03 28.01 36.07
C ASN A 225 33.29 28.75 35.57
N THR A 226 33.16 29.73 34.68
CA THR A 226 34.31 30.53 34.23
C THR A 226 34.03 32.02 34.39
N SER A 227 34.05 32.49 35.63
CA SER A 227 34.37 33.89 35.90
C SER A 227 35.45 33.94 36.97
N VAL A 228 36.31 34.97 36.86
CA VAL A 228 37.53 35.23 37.61
C VAL A 228 38.81 34.71 36.93
N ASN A 229 39.35 35.51 35.99
CA ASN A 229 40.56 36.27 36.29
C ASN A 229 40.92 37.33 35.21
N VAL A 230 41.03 38.56 35.70
CA VAL A 230 42.06 39.60 35.49
C VAL A 230 42.60 39.85 34.06
N SER A 231 42.53 41.14 33.73
CA SER A 231 43.08 41.86 32.58
C SER A 231 44.54 41.58 32.20
N SER A 232 44.84 41.65 30.90
CA SER A 232 45.92 42.51 30.39
C SER A 232 45.83 42.72 28.87
N ASN A 233 45.90 43.98 28.47
CA ASN A 233 46.06 44.48 27.11
C ASN A 233 47.36 43.93 26.44
N LEU A 234 47.34 43.63 25.14
CA LEU A 234 48.31 44.14 24.15
C LEU A 234 48.05 43.71 22.69
N LYS A 235 48.37 44.69 21.83
CA LYS A 235 48.29 44.87 20.38
C LYS A 235 49.08 43.86 19.50
N ARG A 236 48.47 43.53 18.33
CA ARG A 236 48.98 43.69 16.93
C ARG A 236 50.03 42.71 16.32
N ARG A 237 49.66 42.20 15.11
CA ARG A 237 50.41 42.16 13.80
C ARG A 237 50.90 40.80 13.22
N LYS A 238 50.13 40.28 12.24
CA LYS A 238 50.43 39.90 10.82
C LYS A 238 51.85 39.42 10.39
N SER A 239 51.95 38.24 9.75
CA SER A 239 52.59 37.91 8.44
C SER A 239 52.75 36.38 8.28
N ARG A 240 52.09 35.69 7.33
CA ARG A 240 52.50 35.37 5.93
C ARG A 240 53.88 34.69 5.80
N GLY A 241 53.90 33.42 5.36
CA GLY A 241 55.08 32.68 4.91
C GLY A 241 54.73 31.22 4.55
N ASN A 242 55.07 30.79 3.33
CA ASN A 242 54.64 29.54 2.68
C ASN A 242 55.79 28.52 2.60
N SER A 243 55.44 27.24 2.46
CA SER A 243 56.18 26.12 1.81
C SER A 243 57.03 25.13 2.63
N LYS A 244 56.46 23.91 2.72
CA LYS A 244 57.00 22.55 2.47
C LYS A 244 58.33 22.07 3.10
N ALA A 245 58.24 20.96 3.85
CA ALA A 245 59.13 19.79 3.72
C ALA A 245 58.47 18.52 4.31
N ASN A 246 58.63 17.39 3.61
CA ASN A 246 58.16 16.03 3.91
C ASN A 246 58.89 15.38 5.09
N GLN A 247 58.24 14.43 5.79
CA GLN A 247 58.74 13.05 5.95
C GLN A 247 57.69 12.10 6.54
N HIS A 248 57.55 10.93 5.89
CA HIS A 248 56.71 9.78 6.25
C HIS A 248 57.43 8.85 7.25
N ILE A 249 56.68 8.23 8.17
CA ILE A 249 56.98 6.90 8.74
C ILE A 249 55.66 6.10 8.86
N PHE A 250 55.75 4.80 8.59
CA PHE A 250 54.75 3.78 8.24
C PHE A 250 54.73 2.71 9.38
N TYR A 251 53.60 2.21 9.91
CA TYR A 251 52.87 0.95 9.61
C TYR A 251 51.81 0.68 10.75
N PRO A 252 50.84 -0.26 10.61
CA PRO A 252 49.45 -0.23 11.10
C PRO A 252 49.15 -1.45 12.02
N PRO A 253 47.95 -2.08 11.97
CA PRO A 253 46.66 -1.72 12.57
C PRO A 253 46.25 -2.68 13.71
N ASN A 254 45.25 -2.34 14.55
CA ASN A 254 44.43 -3.38 15.20
C ASN A 254 43.08 -2.88 15.73
N ALA A 255 42.05 -3.64 15.35
CA ALA A 255 40.85 -4.02 16.09
C ALA A 255 39.91 -2.93 16.65
N SER A 256 38.81 -2.68 15.94
CA SER A 256 37.54 -2.26 16.56
C SER A 256 36.62 -3.47 16.71
N SER A 257 36.29 -3.78 17.96
CA SER A 257 35.34 -4.81 18.37
C SER A 257 33.91 -4.41 18.04
N ALA A 258 33.23 -5.24 17.25
CA ALA A 258 31.78 -5.23 17.10
C ALA A 258 31.14 -5.99 18.27
N SER A 259 30.12 -5.41 18.88
CA SER A 259 29.16 -6.10 19.74
C SER A 259 27.74 -5.89 19.18
N PRO A 260 26.87 -6.92 19.20
CA PRO A 260 25.76 -7.05 18.27
C PRO A 260 24.47 -6.40 18.78
N THR A 261 23.71 -5.79 17.87
CA THR A 261 22.30 -5.43 18.05
C THR A 261 21.42 -6.67 17.86
N LEU A 262 20.68 -7.01 18.90
CA LEU A 262 19.75 -8.13 18.98
C LEU A 262 18.39 -7.78 18.34
N GLY A 263 17.90 -8.66 17.45
CA GLY A 263 16.48 -9.01 17.39
C GLY A 263 15.60 -8.37 16.29
N SER A 264 15.87 -8.66 15.02
CA SER A 264 14.83 -8.68 13.97
C SER A 264 14.13 -10.04 14.04
N PHE A 265 12.80 -10.05 14.21
CA PHE A 265 11.99 -11.26 14.10
C PHE A 265 11.80 -11.60 12.61
N ASP A 266 12.70 -12.43 12.07
CA ASP A 266 12.49 -13.13 10.81
C ASP A 266 11.60 -14.36 11.07
N ILE A 267 10.29 -14.19 10.92
CA ILE A 267 9.36 -15.30 10.71
C ILE A 267 9.23 -15.45 9.20
N PHE A 268 10.11 -16.24 8.56
CA PHE A 268 9.88 -16.96 7.30
C PHE A 268 11.17 -17.71 6.92
N ASP A 269 11.53 -18.70 7.73
CA ASP A 269 12.46 -19.76 7.31
C ASP A 269 12.12 -21.04 8.07
N LEU A 270 11.54 -22.01 7.35
CA LEU A 270 11.53 -23.46 7.58
C LEU A 270 10.43 -24.07 6.67
N THR A 271 10.73 -24.31 5.40
CA THR A 271 11.10 -25.62 4.81
C THR A 271 10.13 -26.77 5.06
N PHE A 272 9.54 -27.24 3.96
CA PHE A 272 9.28 -28.63 3.60
C PHE A 272 10.17 -29.64 4.35
N VAL A 273 9.54 -30.55 5.12
CA VAL A 273 9.97 -31.96 5.28
C VAL A 273 8.72 -32.81 5.57
N SER A 274 8.57 -33.90 4.80
CA SER A 274 7.59 -35.00 4.85
C SER A 274 6.25 -34.78 4.14
#